data_AF-A0A174IRN3-F1
#
_entry.id   AF-A0A174IRN3-F1
#
_cell.length_a   1.000
_cell.length_b   1.000
_cell.length_c   1.000
_cell.angle_alpha   90.00
_cell.angle_beta   90.00
_cell.angle_gamma   90.00
#
_symmetry.space_group_name_H-M   'P 1'
#
loop_
_entity.id
_entity.type
_entity.pdbx_description
1 polymer ?
#
loop_
_entity_poly.entity_id
_entity_poly.type
_entity_poly.pdbx_seq_one_letter_code
_entity_poly.pdbx_strand_id
1 'polypeptide(L)'
;MKSEKVKRLNCRVSEDEYKRFEKKVEKSKLTKSEFMRKAILEKEIIVIDDIKELVLEMKAIGINLNQLTRKVNSGEIENIKELQEMKIELDYVWREVLQALKKVNE
;
A
#
# COMPACT_ATOMS: atom_id res chain seq x y z
N MET A 1 34.62 -12.26 13.12
CA MET A 1 34.14 -13.04 14.29
C MET A 1 32.64 -13.30 14.10
N LYS A 2 32.17 -14.56 14.06
CA LYS A 2 30.72 -14.85 14.04
C LYS A 2 30.15 -14.39 15.38
N SER A 3 29.23 -13.42 15.38
CA SER A 3 28.55 -12.97 16.59
C SER A 3 27.73 -14.12 17.19
N GLU A 4 27.93 -14.39 18.47
CA GLU A 4 27.15 -15.40 19.19
C GLU A 4 25.68 -14.96 19.32
N LYS A 5 24.73 -15.87 19.04
CA LYS A 5 23.30 -15.58 19.05
C LYS A 5 22.72 -15.76 20.45
N VAL A 6 22.86 -14.73 21.30
CA VAL A 6 22.50 -14.81 22.74
C VAL A 6 21.05 -14.36 23.04
N LYS A 7 20.47 -13.48 22.21
CA LYS A 7 19.14 -12.90 22.45
C LYS A 7 18.01 -13.79 21.88
N ARG A 8 16.90 -13.91 22.61
CA ARG A 8 15.70 -14.66 22.19
C ARG A 8 14.53 -13.70 21.91
N LEU A 9 13.76 -14.01 20.87
CA LEU A 9 12.49 -13.36 20.55
C LEU A 9 11.37 -14.35 20.89
N ASN A 10 10.47 -13.96 21.79
CA ASN A 10 9.32 -14.78 22.17
C ASN A 10 8.05 -14.13 21.62
N CYS A 11 7.21 -14.91 20.96
CA CYS A 11 5.90 -14.47 20.47
C CYS A 11 4.85 -15.49 20.88
N ARG A 12 3.75 -15.03 21.47
CA ARG A 12 2.59 -15.89 21.76
C ARG A 12 1.75 -15.98 20.50
N VAL A 13 1.34 -17.19 20.14
CA VAL A 13 0.49 -17.46 18.99
C VAL A 13 -0.63 -18.41 19.41
N SER A 14 -1.78 -18.30 18.76
CA SER A 14 -2.84 -19.30 18.84
C SER A 14 -2.45 -20.61 18.15
N GLU A 15 -3.20 -21.67 18.44
CA GLU A 15 -3.00 -22.99 17.84
C GLU A 15 -3.10 -22.94 16.29
N ASP A 16 -4.05 -22.18 15.77
CA ASP A 16 -4.24 -22.04 14.32
C ASP A 16 -3.11 -21.26 13.64
N GLU A 17 -2.60 -20.22 14.30
CA GLU A 17 -1.41 -19.49 13.83
C GLU A 17 -0.17 -20.36 13.84
N TYR A 18 0.00 -21.20 14.87
CA TYR A 18 1.11 -22.14 14.95
C TYR A 18 1.07 -23.17 13.82
N LYS A 19 -0.10 -23.75 13.53
CA LYS A 19 -0.28 -24.68 12.39
C LYS A 19 0.05 -24.02 11.05
N ARG A 20 -0.38 -22.77 10.85
CA ARG A 20 -0.04 -22.00 9.65
C ARG A 20 1.47 -21.74 9.55
N PHE A 21 2.12 -21.43 10.66
CA PHE A 21 3.56 -21.27 10.73
C PHE A 21 4.30 -22.55 10.36
N GLU A 22 3.95 -23.70 10.94
CA GLU A 22 4.61 -24.98 10.65
C GLU A 22 4.51 -25.35 9.17
N LYS A 23 3.33 -25.20 8.56
CA LYS A 23 3.16 -25.43 7.11
C LYS A 23 4.06 -24.54 6.25
N LYS A 24 4.30 -23.29 6.66
CA LYS A 24 5.20 -22.38 5.95
C LYS A 24 6.67 -22.80 6.12
N VAL A 25 7.05 -23.21 7.32
CA VAL A 25 8.41 -23.72 7.61
C VAL A 25 8.69 -24.98 6.80
N GLU A 26 7.77 -25.95 6.80
CA GLU A 26 7.89 -27.20 6.04
C GLU A 26 8.08 -26.93 4.53
N LYS A 27 7.26 -26.06 3.95
CA LYS A 27 7.40 -25.65 2.54
C LYS A 27 8.73 -24.94 2.24
N SER A 28 9.28 -24.21 3.19
CA SER A 28 10.52 -23.46 3.03
C SER A 28 11.79 -24.31 3.09
N LYS A 29 11.71 -25.56 3.61
CA LYS A 29 12.85 -26.45 3.88
C LYS A 29 13.92 -25.85 4.81
N LEU A 30 13.59 -24.81 5.57
CA LEU A 30 14.45 -24.18 6.56
C LEU A 30 14.13 -24.68 7.97
N THR A 31 15.06 -24.54 8.90
CA THR A 31 14.73 -24.72 10.32
C THR A 31 13.78 -23.61 10.80
N LYS A 32 12.94 -23.88 11.81
CA LYS A 32 12.03 -22.87 12.40
C LYS A 32 12.75 -21.55 12.74
N SER A 33 13.98 -21.65 13.28
CA SER A 33 14.80 -20.49 13.64
C SER A 33 15.33 -19.72 12.44
N GLU A 34 15.70 -20.39 11.35
CA GLU A 34 16.16 -19.74 10.12
C GLU A 34 15.00 -19.09 9.38
N PHE A 35 13.87 -19.80 9.26
CA PHE A 35 12.65 -19.27 8.68
C PHE A 35 12.19 -18.01 9.41
N MET A 36 12.12 -18.03 10.75
CA MET A 36 11.75 -16.86 11.55
C MET A 36 12.71 -15.68 11.35
N ARG A 37 14.02 -15.93 11.35
CA ARG A 37 15.01 -14.86 11.14
C ARG A 37 14.87 -14.25 9.75
N LYS A 38 14.74 -15.07 8.70
CA LYS A 38 14.50 -14.56 7.34
C LYS A 38 13.20 -13.77 7.27
N ALA A 39 12.12 -14.34 7.79
CA ALA A 39 10.80 -13.71 7.74
C ALA A 39 10.72 -12.38 8.52
N ILE A 40 11.47 -12.24 9.62
CA ILE A 40 11.47 -11.02 10.46
C ILE A 40 12.51 -9.99 9.99
N LEU A 41 13.69 -10.43 9.54
CA LEU A 41 14.81 -9.52 9.24
C LEU A 41 14.95 -9.20 7.75
N GLU A 42 14.52 -10.09 6.85
CA GLU A 42 14.62 -9.89 5.39
C GLU A 42 13.31 -9.38 4.78
N LYS A 43 12.20 -9.43 5.52
CA LYS A 43 10.93 -8.88 5.03
C LYS A 43 10.89 -7.39 5.32
N GLU A 44 10.84 -6.59 4.26
CA GLU A 44 10.63 -5.15 4.39
C GLU A 44 9.24 -4.87 4.98
N ILE A 45 9.21 -4.08 6.04
CA ILE A 45 7.96 -3.56 6.62
C ILE A 45 7.81 -2.14 6.10
N ILE A 46 6.98 -1.99 5.07
CA ILE A 46 6.70 -0.70 4.45
C ILE A 46 5.50 -0.11 5.19
N VAL A 47 5.76 0.91 6.00
CA VAL A 47 4.73 1.69 6.67
C VAL A 47 4.31 2.79 5.70
N ILE A 48 3.03 2.77 5.29
CA ILE A 48 2.46 3.80 4.41
C ILE A 48 1.51 4.63 5.27
N ASP A 49 2.04 5.68 5.88
CA ASP A 49 1.28 6.56 6.78
C ASP A 49 0.28 7.46 6.02
N ASP A 50 0.60 7.81 4.77
CA ASP A 50 -0.09 8.88 4.03
C ASP A 50 -1.24 8.42 3.13
N ILE A 51 -1.66 7.14 3.20
CA ILE A 51 -2.82 6.63 2.42
C ILE A 51 -4.09 7.44 2.70
N LYS A 52 -4.26 7.94 3.92
CA LYS A 52 -5.44 8.72 4.29
C LYS A 52 -5.51 10.06 3.55
N GLU A 53 -4.38 10.73 3.37
CA GLU A 53 -4.30 12.01 2.67
C GLU A 53 -4.62 11.83 1.19
N LEU A 54 -4.06 10.79 0.57
CA LEU A 54 -4.37 10.40 -0.81
C LEU A 54 -5.88 10.15 -1.02
N VAL A 55 -6.53 9.46 -0.07
CA VAL A 55 -7.99 9.21 -0.14
C VAL A 55 -8.78 10.51 -0.06
N LEU A 56 -8.34 11.50 0.73
CA LEU A 56 -8.98 12.80 0.83
C LEU A 56 -8.85 13.60 -0.46
N GLU A 57 -7.67 13.63 -1.07
CA GLU A 57 -7.45 14.30 -2.37
C GLU A 57 -8.30 13.67 -3.48
N MET A 58 -8.34 12.33 -3.54
CA MET A 58 -9.15 11.63 -4.53
C MET A 58 -10.65 11.90 -4.35
N LYS A 59 -11.11 12.06 -3.10
CA LYS A 59 -12.48 12.48 -2.80
C LYS A 59 -12.76 13.92 -3.25
N ALA A 60 -11.80 14.84 -3.07
CA ALA A 60 -11.92 16.22 -3.54
C ALA A 60 -12.03 16.28 -5.07
N ILE A 61 -11.19 15.52 -5.79
CA ILE A 61 -11.27 15.40 -7.26
C ILE A 61 -12.63 14.86 -7.69
N GLY A 62 -13.13 13.80 -7.04
CA GLY A 62 -14.45 13.24 -7.34
C GLY A 62 -15.60 14.24 -7.11
N ILE A 63 -15.49 15.10 -6.09
CA ILE A 63 -16.46 16.18 -5.84
C ILE A 63 -16.42 17.20 -6.98
N ASN A 64 -15.24 17.64 -7.41
CA ASN A 64 -15.07 18.60 -8.49
C ASN A 64 -15.62 18.05 -9.83
N LEU A 65 -15.36 16.78 -10.12
CA LEU A 65 -15.88 16.10 -11.31
C LEU A 65 -17.42 16.04 -11.31
N ASN A 66 -18.02 15.76 -10.16
CA ASN A 66 -19.47 15.72 -10.03
C ASN A 66 -20.11 17.11 -10.21
N GLN A 67 -19.45 18.16 -9.71
CA GLN A 67 -19.88 19.54 -9.94
C GLN A 67 -19.84 19.91 -11.43
N LEU A 68 -18.75 19.60 -12.12
CA LEU A 68 -18.63 19.88 -13.56
C LEU A 68 -19.65 19.09 -14.38
N THR A 69 -19.88 17.82 -14.05
CA THR A 69 -20.92 17.00 -14.70
C THR A 69 -22.31 17.62 -14.56
N ARG A 70 -22.64 18.15 -13.37
CA ARG A 70 -23.92 18.84 -13.15
C ARG A 70 -24.05 20.11 -13.99
N LYS A 71 -22.98 20.92 -14.07
CA LYS A 71 -22.96 22.16 -14.86
C LYS A 71 -23.05 21.91 -16.37
N VAL A 72 -22.45 20.82 -16.86
CA VAL A 72 -22.62 20.38 -18.26
C VAL A 72 -24.05 19.93 -18.52
N ASN A 73 -24.62 19.10 -17.63
CA ASN A 73 -25.98 18.59 -17.77
C ASN A 73 -27.06 19.68 -17.64
N SER A 74 -26.79 20.77 -16.89
CA SER A 74 -27.70 21.92 -16.79
C SER A 74 -27.64 22.86 -18.00
N GLY A 75 -26.72 22.62 -18.95
CA GLY A 75 -26.50 23.49 -20.10
C GLY A 75 -25.80 24.80 -19.76
N GLU A 76 -25.24 24.94 -18.54
CA GLU A 76 -24.55 26.15 -18.09
C GLU A 76 -23.13 26.30 -18.67
N ILE A 77 -22.54 25.25 -19.26
CA ILE A 77 -21.20 25.35 -19.85
C ILE A 77 -20.97 24.45 -21.07
N GLU A 78 -20.21 24.96 -22.05
CA GLU A 78 -19.57 24.20 -23.16
C GLU A 78 -18.13 23.73 -22.79
N ASN A 79 -17.73 23.71 -21.51
CA ASN A 79 -16.32 23.81 -21.13
C ASN A 79 -15.46 22.55 -21.34
N ILE A 80 -14.83 22.49 -22.51
CA ILE A 80 -13.72 21.54 -22.80
C ILE A 80 -12.49 21.86 -21.93
N LYS A 81 -12.26 23.13 -21.56
CA LYS A 81 -11.02 23.58 -20.93
C LYS A 81 -10.90 23.18 -19.45
N GLU A 82 -11.95 23.39 -18.66
CA GLU A 82 -12.00 22.95 -17.25
C GLU A 82 -11.91 21.42 -17.10
N LEU A 83 -12.46 20.68 -18.08
CA LEU A 83 -12.36 19.23 -18.12
C LEU A 83 -10.93 18.75 -18.44
N GLN A 84 -10.22 19.50 -19.29
CA GLN A 84 -8.81 19.24 -19.59
C GLN A 84 -7.90 19.51 -18.38
N GLU A 85 -8.15 20.58 -17.63
CA GLU A 85 -7.40 20.92 -16.42
C GLU A 85 -7.59 19.84 -15.33
N MET A 86 -8.82 19.39 -15.07
CA MET A 86 -9.07 18.25 -14.18
C MET A 86 -8.38 16.96 -14.63
N LYS A 87 -8.35 16.68 -15.94
CA LYS A 87 -7.69 15.50 -16.47
C LYS A 87 -6.19 15.53 -16.16
N ILE A 88 -5.56 16.69 -16.25
CA ILE A 88 -4.14 16.88 -15.92
C ILE A 88 -3.90 16.63 -14.43
N GLU A 89 -4.74 17.17 -13.55
CA GLU A 89 -4.64 16.95 -12.10
C GLU A 89 -4.84 15.47 -11.74
N LEU A 90 -5.80 14.79 -12.37
CA LEU A 90 -6.03 13.37 -12.16
C LEU A 90 -4.85 12.51 -12.65
N ASP A 91 -4.27 12.85 -13.81
CA ASP A 91 -3.07 12.20 -14.33
C ASP A 91 -1.85 12.40 -13.42
N TYR A 92 -1.75 13.54 -12.74
CA TYR A 92 -0.71 13.81 -11.76
C TYR A 92 -0.87 12.92 -10.52
N VAL A 93 -2.05 12.93 -9.90
CA VAL A 93 -2.34 12.08 -8.73
C VAL A 93 -2.12 10.60 -9.05
N TRP A 94 -2.54 10.14 -10.23
CA TRP A 94 -2.32 8.75 -10.64
C TRP A 94 -0.84 8.36 -10.75
N ARG A 95 0.02 9.28 -11.20
CA ARG A 95 1.48 9.04 -11.26
C ARG A 95 2.10 8.94 -9.87
N GLU A 96 1.69 9.79 -8.95
CA GLU A 96 2.18 9.75 -7.56
C GLU A 96 1.78 8.43 -6.87
N VAL A 97 0.54 7.97 -7.10
CA VAL A 97 0.08 6.66 -6.61
C VAL A 97 0.91 5.52 -7.19
N LEU A 98 1.17 5.54 -8.51
CA LEU A 98 1.98 4.50 -9.15
C LEU A 98 3.43 4.49 -8.64
N GLN A 99 4.02 5.66 -8.35
CA GLN A 99 5.35 5.74 -7.75
C GLN A 99 5.37 5.18 -6.33
N ALA A 100 4.38 5.52 -5.51
CA ALA A 100 4.24 4.97 -4.16
C ALA A 100 4.08 3.44 -4.21
N LEU A 101 3.24 2.91 -5.12
CA LEU A 101 3.05 1.46 -5.28
C LEU A 101 4.30 0.74 -5.79
N LYS A 102 5.14 1.37 -6.63
CA LYS A 102 6.42 0.79 -7.05
C LYS A 102 7.38 0.62 -5.88
N LYS A 103 7.48 1.64 -5.00
CA LYS A 103 8.29 1.56 -3.77
C LYS A 103 7.81 0.47 -2.81
N VAL A 104 6.54 0.10 -2.88
CA VAL A 104 5.95 -0.97 -2.05
C VAL A 104 6.25 -2.38 -2.59
N ASN A 105 6.56 -2.49 -3.89
CA ASN A 105 6.73 -3.75 -4.60
C ASN A 105 8.20 -4.08 -4.96
N GLU A 106 9.14 -3.21 -4.58
CA GLU A 106 10.58 -3.52 -4.55
C GLU A 106 10.93 -4.31 -3.28
#